data_AF-A0A6I7QRL5-F1
#
_entry.id   AF-A0A6I7QRL5-F1
#
_cell.length_a   1.000
_cell.length_b   1.000
_cell.length_c   1.000
_cell.angle_alpha   90.00
_cell.angle_beta   90.00
_cell.angle_gamma   90.00
#
_symmetry.space_group_name_H-M   'P 1'
#
loop_
_entity.id
_entity.type
_entity.pdbx_description
1 polymer ?
#
loop_
_entity_poly.entity_id
_entity_poly.type
_entity_poly.pdbx_seq_one_letter_code
_entity_poly.pdbx_strand_id
1 'polypeptide(L)'
;MKRSLFVFFVVMTAVSVAAVSGVEIEPKYQEYVESNVLISPARAHHLMQTEDNVVFVDVRQAAQYEAGHIPGAVNVWRPMYGASSGEYDYRGMRGNPQKIHELLGNLGIDTDTRVIVYTHSSGHDSFRFAWLITMYGHDRDKVHVLDGFFPAWSAAGLPTSTDAPTVTPVTYRPARAIDESRLARLEDLDRARKDPNVIILDTRTPEEWWGIAQYDGAFRKGHIPGAIHVNFTENFTDGGIRPAAELRALYEAAGITPDKEIIAYCQSGVRSAMTTTVLADMLGYPNVSNYDGSWIEWSYHRDRPVTAYFLYIVSGVFIVGILFIGAIHFKTIKQGKTSRLMKVDILLLVVYAIFLMWFFNLFSLISMSRINELQMWIEGFGLLGPVVYMLLFIAACVFFLPGGPFGIVAGIVFGPIFGTIWASIGSTIGASLAFLLGRYAFRGFAENLVAKNPKLKKIDDGVERNGWRMLMITRFVPLFPFNVQNYVYGLTKIPFVTFALLSWLFMLPGTMAYVFIAGAAASGADLGTIMIYFAIGAIILVGLSFLPKLLKKKAGVADVLD
;
A
#
# COMPACT_ATOMS: atom_id res chain seq x y z
N MET A 1 57.80 45.84 31.54
CA MET A 1 57.84 45.66 30.07
C MET A 1 58.06 44.23 29.57
N LYS A 2 58.57 43.26 30.37
CA LYS A 2 58.83 41.88 29.88
C LYS A 2 57.74 40.84 30.12
N ARG A 3 56.64 41.16 30.84
CA ARG A 3 55.49 40.23 31.04
C ARG A 3 54.32 40.45 30.08
N SER A 4 54.16 41.63 29.47
CA SER A 4 53.06 41.86 28.50
C SER A 4 53.40 41.40 27.08
N LEU A 5 54.69 41.26 26.74
CA LEU A 5 55.11 40.74 25.43
C LEU A 5 54.90 39.21 25.30
N PHE A 6 54.99 38.47 26.40
CA PHE A 6 54.79 37.01 26.41
C PHE A 6 53.31 36.62 26.30
N VAL A 7 52.42 37.40 26.94
CA VAL A 7 50.96 37.21 26.79
C VAL A 7 50.49 37.59 25.39
N PHE A 8 51.12 38.59 24.75
CA PHE A 8 50.79 38.97 23.37
C PHE A 8 51.23 37.91 22.34
N PHE A 9 52.34 37.20 22.59
CA PHE A 9 52.83 36.15 21.69
C PHE A 9 52.05 34.83 21.83
N VAL A 10 51.57 34.50 23.05
CA VAL A 10 50.73 33.31 23.30
C VAL A 10 49.29 33.50 22.80
N VAL A 11 48.75 34.72 22.84
CA VAL A 11 47.44 35.02 22.25
C VAL A 11 47.51 35.06 20.72
N MET A 12 48.62 35.51 20.11
CA MET A 12 48.81 35.43 18.66
C MET A 12 49.05 34.02 18.14
N THR A 13 49.62 33.11 18.94
CA THR A 13 49.75 31.68 18.55
C THR A 13 48.47 30.87 18.81
N ALA A 14 47.62 31.28 19.75
CA ALA A 14 46.29 30.69 19.94
C ALA A 14 45.25 31.21 18.92
N VAL A 15 45.45 32.41 18.38
CA VAL A 15 44.61 32.98 17.29
C VAL A 15 45.07 32.50 15.90
N SER A 16 46.29 31.96 15.77
CA SER A 16 46.80 31.43 14.49
C SER A 16 46.53 29.94 14.24
N VAL A 17 45.86 29.23 15.16
CA VAL A 17 45.40 27.83 14.93
C VAL A 17 43.90 27.76 14.64
N ALA A 18 43.12 28.80 15.00
CA ALA A 18 41.69 28.88 14.68
C ALA A 18 41.38 29.51 13.31
N ALA A 19 42.40 29.91 12.55
CA ALA A 19 42.25 30.62 11.27
C ALA A 19 42.49 29.73 10.02
N VAL A 20 42.42 28.40 10.16
CA VAL A 20 42.72 27.44 9.05
C VAL A 20 41.48 26.69 8.53
N SER A 21 40.26 26.91 9.05
CA SER A 21 39.05 26.25 8.54
C SER A 21 37.83 27.17 8.57
N GLY A 22 37.69 28.00 7.53
CA GLY A 22 36.80 29.18 7.49
C GLY A 22 35.28 29.02 7.59
N VAL A 23 34.73 27.90 8.08
CA VAL A 23 33.32 27.78 8.53
C VAL A 23 33.31 26.80 9.70
N GLU A 24 32.89 27.23 10.90
CA GLU A 24 32.69 26.31 12.03
C GLU A 24 31.65 25.23 11.67
N ILE A 25 31.95 23.98 12.02
CA ILE A 25 30.99 22.88 11.84
C ILE A 25 29.79 23.15 12.74
N GLU A 26 28.60 23.30 12.16
CA GLU A 26 27.38 23.59 12.91
C GLU A 26 27.13 22.50 13.97
N PRO A 27 26.61 22.85 15.17
CA PRO A 27 26.49 21.92 16.30
C PRO A 27 25.79 20.60 15.97
N LYS A 28 24.76 20.64 15.12
CA LYS A 28 24.00 19.47 14.65
C LYS A 28 24.91 18.38 14.05
N TYR A 29 25.91 18.76 13.26
CA TYR A 29 26.80 17.80 12.60
C TYR A 29 27.82 17.18 13.56
N GLN A 30 28.14 17.87 14.66
CA GLN A 30 29.04 17.38 15.70
C GLN A 30 28.41 16.28 16.56
N GLU A 31 27.08 16.12 16.51
CA GLU A 31 26.38 15.05 17.23
C GLU A 31 26.48 13.67 16.56
N TYR A 32 26.81 13.65 15.26
CA TYR A 32 27.00 12.41 14.50
C TYR A 32 28.39 11.82 14.79
N VAL A 33 28.47 10.49 14.76
CA VAL A 33 29.75 9.77 14.92
C VAL A 33 30.68 10.10 13.75
N GLU A 34 30.18 9.95 12.52
CA GLU A 34 30.86 10.42 11.31
C GLU A 34 30.27 11.78 10.90
N SER A 35 30.87 12.86 11.40
CA SER A 35 30.39 14.23 11.15
C SER A 35 30.57 14.71 9.71
N ASN A 36 31.29 13.95 8.89
CA ASN A 36 31.60 14.28 7.49
C ASN A 36 30.54 13.76 6.50
N VAL A 37 29.67 12.82 6.85
CA VAL A 37 28.68 12.26 5.90
C VAL A 37 27.75 13.33 5.34
N LEU A 38 27.31 14.25 6.20
CA LEU A 38 26.46 15.38 5.82
C LEU A 38 27.28 16.66 5.75
N ILE A 39 26.92 17.52 4.79
CA ILE A 39 27.53 18.83 4.64
C ILE A 39 26.46 19.91 4.48
N SER A 40 26.60 21.02 5.21
CA SER A 40 25.68 22.15 5.08
C SER A 40 25.91 22.92 3.78
N PRO A 41 24.89 23.62 3.25
CA PRO A 41 25.06 24.46 2.06
C PRO A 41 26.18 25.49 2.20
N ALA A 42 26.32 26.13 3.36
CA ALA A 42 27.37 27.11 3.62
C ALA A 42 28.78 26.49 3.55
N ARG A 43 28.97 25.32 4.17
CA ARG A 43 30.25 24.62 4.11
C ARG A 43 30.57 24.10 2.72
N ALA A 44 29.58 23.51 2.03
CA ALA A 44 29.73 23.04 0.66
C ALA A 44 30.13 24.18 -0.29
N HIS A 45 29.49 25.35 -0.16
CA HIS A 45 29.84 26.55 -0.92
C HIS A 45 31.25 27.06 -0.60
N HIS A 46 31.66 27.05 0.66
CA HIS A 46 33.04 27.39 1.02
C HIS A 46 34.05 26.44 0.35
N LEU A 47 33.80 25.13 0.35
CA LEU A 47 34.67 24.15 -0.31
C LEU A 47 34.77 24.39 -1.81
N MET A 48 33.63 24.69 -2.46
CA MET A 48 33.58 25.07 -3.88
C MET A 48 34.49 26.27 -4.22
N GLN A 49 34.73 27.17 -3.26
CA GLN A 49 35.56 28.37 -3.46
C GLN A 49 37.02 28.19 -3.06
N THR A 50 37.35 27.17 -2.27
CA THR A 50 38.65 27.05 -1.58
C THR A 50 39.41 25.79 -1.94
N GLU A 51 38.77 24.81 -2.57
CA GLU A 51 39.39 23.58 -3.01
C GLU A 51 39.21 23.37 -4.51
N ASP A 52 40.29 22.93 -5.17
CA ASP A 52 40.34 22.81 -6.63
C ASP A 52 39.69 21.52 -7.17
N ASN A 53 39.46 20.50 -6.33
CA ASN A 53 38.97 19.17 -6.75
C ASN A 53 37.67 18.77 -6.01
N VAL A 54 36.64 19.60 -6.14
CA VAL A 54 35.30 19.35 -5.60
C VAL A 54 34.31 19.20 -6.75
N VAL A 55 33.60 18.07 -6.81
CA VAL A 55 32.55 17.81 -7.81
C VAL A 55 31.20 17.66 -7.11
N PHE A 56 30.26 18.52 -7.51
CA PHE A 56 28.86 18.38 -7.12
C PHE A 56 28.16 17.40 -8.06
N VAL A 57 27.48 16.40 -7.51
CA VAL A 57 26.73 15.41 -8.28
C VAL A 57 25.24 15.60 -8.03
N ASP A 58 24.55 16.10 -9.05
CA ASP A 58 23.11 16.28 -9.06
C ASP A 58 22.43 14.99 -9.47
N VAL A 59 21.78 14.33 -8.52
CA VAL A 59 21.03 13.09 -8.79
C VAL A 59 19.54 13.31 -9.04
N ARG A 60 19.13 14.50 -9.51
CA ARG A 60 17.77 14.77 -9.98
C ARG A 60 17.60 14.33 -11.44
N GLN A 61 16.35 14.27 -11.90
CA GLN A 61 16.07 14.05 -13.32
C GLN A 61 16.59 15.22 -14.16
N ALA A 62 16.99 14.95 -15.41
CA ALA A 62 17.57 15.93 -16.33
C ALA A 62 16.77 17.24 -16.42
N ALA A 63 15.44 17.17 -16.52
CA ALA A 63 14.58 18.35 -16.58
C ALA A 63 14.70 19.27 -15.34
N GLN A 64 14.92 18.70 -14.14
CA GLN A 64 15.10 19.49 -12.91
C GLN A 64 16.50 20.09 -12.84
N TYR A 65 17.51 19.38 -13.36
CA TYR A 65 18.88 19.86 -13.46
C TYR A 65 18.98 21.02 -14.47
N GLU A 66 18.41 20.85 -15.66
CA GLU A 66 18.38 21.85 -16.73
C GLU A 66 17.63 23.14 -16.32
N ALA A 67 16.62 23.02 -15.47
CA ALA A 67 15.90 24.17 -14.92
C ALA A 67 16.72 25.00 -13.92
N GLY A 68 17.83 24.46 -13.41
CA GLY A 68 18.74 25.13 -12.49
C GLY A 68 19.39 24.16 -11.51
N HIS A 69 20.71 24.26 -11.38
CA HIS A 69 21.56 23.37 -10.57
C HIS A 69 22.68 24.15 -9.85
N ILE A 70 23.45 23.48 -8.99
CA ILE A 70 24.63 24.08 -8.35
C ILE A 70 25.72 24.29 -9.42
N PRO A 71 26.38 25.47 -9.50
CA PRO A 71 27.36 25.74 -10.55
C PRO A 71 28.45 24.67 -10.65
N GLY A 72 28.71 24.19 -11.87
CA GLY A 72 29.69 23.15 -12.13
C GLY A 72 29.25 21.73 -11.76
N ALA A 73 28.03 21.53 -11.24
CA ALA A 73 27.52 20.21 -10.93
C ALA A 73 27.34 19.34 -12.19
N VAL A 74 27.60 18.04 -12.06
CA VAL A 74 27.30 17.04 -13.10
C VAL A 74 25.97 16.35 -12.82
N ASN A 75 25.20 16.00 -13.85
CA ASN A 75 23.93 15.29 -13.68
C ASN A 75 24.08 13.76 -13.80
N VAL A 76 23.52 13.04 -12.84
CA VAL A 76 23.53 11.57 -12.80
C VAL A 76 22.14 11.04 -12.46
N TRP A 77 21.57 10.16 -13.28
CA TRP A 77 20.27 9.54 -12.97
C TRP A 77 20.36 8.01 -12.85
N ARG A 78 19.32 7.41 -12.25
CA ARG A 78 19.26 5.98 -11.87
C ARG A 78 19.79 4.99 -12.92
N PRO A 79 19.46 5.09 -14.22
CA PRO A 79 19.98 4.13 -15.22
C PRO A 79 21.51 4.12 -15.35
N MET A 80 22.18 5.24 -15.02
CA MET A 80 23.63 5.38 -15.12
C MET A 80 24.35 4.61 -14.01
N TYR A 81 23.77 4.53 -12.80
CA TYR A 81 24.37 3.85 -11.64
C TYR A 81 23.61 2.60 -11.17
N GLY A 82 22.53 2.23 -11.84
CA GLY A 82 21.83 0.95 -11.68
C GLY A 82 22.43 -0.15 -12.55
N ALA A 83 21.98 -1.39 -12.33
CA ALA A 83 22.36 -2.55 -13.14
C ALA A 83 22.03 -2.33 -14.62
N SER A 84 22.81 -2.97 -15.49
CA SER A 84 22.58 -2.92 -16.93
C SER A 84 21.38 -3.79 -17.31
N SER A 85 20.71 -3.44 -18.42
CA SER A 85 19.59 -4.23 -18.92
C SER A 85 20.02 -5.66 -19.20
N GLY A 86 19.26 -6.63 -18.68
CA GLY A 86 19.55 -8.06 -18.82
C GLY A 86 20.60 -8.63 -17.85
N GLU A 87 21.16 -7.82 -16.94
CA GLU A 87 22.09 -8.31 -15.90
C GLU A 87 21.36 -9.12 -14.81
N TYR A 88 20.09 -8.79 -14.57
CA TYR A 88 19.20 -9.48 -13.63
C TYR A 88 17.82 -9.68 -14.27
N ASP A 89 17.10 -10.71 -13.85
CA ASP A 89 15.72 -11.00 -14.31
C ASP A 89 14.67 -10.01 -13.78
N TYR A 90 15.08 -9.15 -12.86
CA TYR A 90 14.30 -8.07 -12.28
C TYR A 90 15.13 -6.79 -12.21
N ARG A 91 14.48 -5.64 -12.01
CA ARG A 91 15.12 -4.32 -12.06
C ARG A 91 15.46 -3.78 -10.67
N GLY A 92 16.18 -2.64 -10.63
CA GLY A 92 16.40 -1.88 -9.40
C GLY A 92 17.70 -2.20 -8.66
N MET A 93 18.48 -3.16 -9.18
CA MET A 93 19.81 -3.52 -8.66
C MET A 93 20.85 -2.42 -8.90
N ARG A 94 21.90 -2.40 -8.09
CA ARG A 94 23.07 -1.54 -8.28
C ARG A 94 23.85 -1.89 -9.55
N GLY A 95 24.51 -0.90 -10.15
CA GLY A 95 25.51 -1.15 -11.19
C GLY A 95 26.71 -1.92 -10.62
N ASN A 96 27.35 -2.76 -11.43
CA ASN A 96 28.59 -3.43 -11.05
C ASN A 96 29.77 -2.43 -10.94
N PRO A 97 30.89 -2.82 -10.28
CA PRO A 97 32.01 -1.91 -10.04
C PRO A 97 32.58 -1.27 -11.31
N GLN A 98 32.74 -2.05 -12.39
CA GLN A 98 33.25 -1.56 -13.68
C GLN A 98 32.41 -0.40 -14.21
N LYS A 99 31.08 -0.58 -14.25
CA LYS A 99 30.15 0.46 -14.71
C LYS A 99 30.24 1.73 -13.89
N ILE A 100 30.39 1.61 -12.57
CA ILE A 100 30.48 2.78 -11.69
C ILE A 100 31.85 3.47 -11.82
N HIS A 101 32.95 2.73 -11.94
CA HIS A 101 34.27 3.31 -12.17
C HIS A 101 34.32 4.06 -13.52
N GLU A 102 33.73 3.49 -14.57
CA GLU A 102 33.57 4.16 -15.87
C GLU A 102 32.71 5.42 -15.77
N LEU A 103 31.58 5.35 -15.04
CA LEU A 103 30.73 6.52 -14.78
C LEU A 103 31.52 7.63 -14.09
N LEU A 104 32.23 7.33 -12.99
CA LEU A 104 33.01 8.33 -12.26
C LEU A 104 34.09 8.97 -13.15
N GLY A 105 34.83 8.14 -13.90
CA GLY A 105 35.84 8.64 -14.83
C GLY A 105 35.27 9.55 -15.92
N ASN A 106 34.12 9.21 -16.49
CA ASN A 106 33.42 10.03 -17.49
C ASN A 106 32.92 11.37 -16.92
N LEU A 107 32.68 11.43 -15.62
CA LEU A 107 32.31 12.65 -14.89
C LEU A 107 33.52 13.49 -14.46
N GLY A 108 34.74 13.08 -14.81
CA GLY A 108 35.98 13.75 -14.40
C GLY A 108 36.31 13.55 -12.91
N ILE A 109 35.66 12.59 -12.25
CA ILE A 109 35.91 12.24 -10.85
C ILE A 109 37.07 11.25 -10.82
N ASP A 110 38.13 11.59 -10.08
CA ASP A 110 39.27 10.71 -9.81
C ASP A 110 39.26 10.21 -8.35
N THR A 111 40.35 9.54 -7.95
CA THR A 111 40.54 9.00 -6.60
C THR A 111 40.56 10.09 -5.52
N ASP A 112 40.98 11.30 -5.89
CA ASP A 112 41.23 12.39 -4.98
C ASP A 112 40.12 13.42 -4.91
N THR A 113 39.19 13.40 -5.86
CA THR A 113 38.01 14.25 -5.92
C THR A 113 37.15 14.16 -4.66
N ARG A 114 36.72 15.30 -4.14
CA ARG A 114 35.64 15.37 -3.16
C ARG A 114 34.30 15.41 -3.87
N VAL A 115 33.43 14.45 -3.56
CA VAL A 115 32.12 14.28 -4.18
C VAL A 115 31.04 14.77 -3.22
N ILE A 116 30.27 15.77 -3.62
CA ILE A 116 29.11 16.28 -2.87
C ILE A 116 27.83 15.98 -3.64
N VAL A 117 27.02 15.04 -3.13
CA VAL A 117 25.82 14.55 -3.80
C VAL A 117 24.59 15.26 -3.28
N TYR A 118 23.68 15.65 -4.18
CA TYR A 118 22.40 16.27 -3.78
C TYR A 118 21.24 15.89 -4.70
N THR A 119 20.03 16.04 -4.18
CA THR A 119 18.76 15.77 -4.89
C THR A 119 17.79 16.94 -4.71
N HIS A 120 16.51 16.75 -5.02
CA HIS A 120 15.45 17.72 -4.74
C HIS A 120 14.79 17.48 -3.39
N SER A 121 14.34 16.26 -3.11
CA SER A 121 13.62 15.94 -1.88
C SER A 121 13.85 14.50 -1.45
N SER A 122 13.59 14.21 -0.16
CA SER A 122 13.61 12.87 0.42
C SER A 122 14.95 12.12 0.39
N GLY A 123 16.03 12.72 -0.16
CA GLY A 123 17.45 12.35 -0.03
C GLY A 123 17.94 11.00 -0.56
N HIS A 124 17.06 10.02 -0.69
CA HIS A 124 17.40 8.61 -0.83
C HIS A 124 18.28 8.31 -2.04
N ASP A 125 18.11 9.02 -3.17
CA ASP A 125 19.00 8.87 -4.33
C ASP A 125 20.42 9.37 -4.07
N SER A 126 20.58 10.46 -3.32
CA SER A 126 21.91 11.00 -2.97
C SER A 126 22.67 10.04 -2.06
N PHE A 127 21.99 9.52 -1.03
CA PHE A 127 22.56 8.50 -0.14
C PHE A 127 22.86 7.20 -0.88
N ARG A 128 22.00 6.80 -1.82
CA ARG A 128 22.23 5.60 -2.63
C ARG A 128 23.49 5.72 -3.48
N PHE A 129 23.67 6.84 -4.17
CA PHE A 129 24.86 7.07 -4.98
C PHE A 129 26.11 7.15 -4.09
N ALA A 130 26.06 7.90 -2.99
CA ALA A 130 27.15 8.01 -2.01
C ALA A 130 27.57 6.63 -1.43
N TRP A 131 26.60 5.82 -1.00
CA TRP A 131 26.83 4.46 -0.51
C TRP A 131 27.52 3.58 -1.56
N LEU A 132 27.09 3.68 -2.82
CA LEU A 132 27.60 2.86 -3.91
C LEU A 132 29.06 3.20 -4.26
N ILE A 133 29.39 4.49 -4.40
CA ILE A 133 30.76 4.90 -4.76
C ILE A 133 31.75 4.63 -3.62
N THR A 134 31.29 4.76 -2.37
CA THR A 134 32.08 4.43 -1.17
C THR A 134 32.37 2.92 -1.13
N MET A 135 31.35 2.07 -1.35
CA MET A 135 31.52 0.61 -1.46
C MET A 135 32.53 0.23 -2.53
N TYR A 136 32.54 0.94 -3.66
CA TYR A 136 33.45 0.66 -4.77
C TYR A 136 34.79 1.39 -4.68
N GLY A 137 35.17 1.84 -3.48
CA GLY A 137 36.51 2.24 -3.15
C GLY A 137 36.81 3.73 -3.33
N HIS A 138 35.80 4.59 -3.51
CA HIS A 138 36.00 6.03 -3.30
C HIS A 138 36.21 6.31 -1.80
N ASP A 139 37.05 7.29 -1.46
CA ASP A 139 37.33 7.57 -0.05
C ASP A 139 36.09 8.13 0.66
N ARG A 140 35.65 7.44 1.72
CA ARG A 140 34.49 7.83 2.53
C ARG A 140 34.63 9.25 3.08
N ASP A 141 35.85 9.70 3.40
CA ASP A 141 36.10 11.05 3.94
C ASP A 141 35.91 12.15 2.90
N LYS A 142 35.79 11.76 1.63
CA LYS A 142 35.61 12.64 0.47
C LYS A 142 34.21 12.53 -0.14
N VAL A 143 33.30 11.73 0.42
CA VAL A 143 31.92 11.62 -0.05
C VAL A 143 30.97 12.27 0.95
N HIS A 144 30.22 13.26 0.48
CA HIS A 144 29.27 14.00 1.29
C HIS A 144 27.88 14.04 0.65
N VAL A 145 26.83 14.08 1.46
CA VAL A 145 25.47 14.39 1.03
C VAL A 145 25.11 15.79 1.51
N LEU A 146 24.63 16.64 0.60
CA LEU A 146 24.19 18.01 0.92
C LEU A 146 22.93 17.97 1.79
N ASP A 147 23.02 18.45 3.02
CA ASP A 147 21.90 18.45 3.97
C ASP A 147 20.82 19.45 3.54
N GLY A 148 19.57 18.99 3.55
CA GLY A 148 18.44 19.73 2.98
C GLY A 148 18.45 19.87 1.43
N PHE A 149 19.45 19.28 0.76
CA PHE A 149 19.56 19.14 -0.69
C PHE A 149 19.48 20.46 -1.47
N PHE A 150 19.05 20.41 -2.74
CA PHE A 150 18.94 21.61 -3.58
C PHE A 150 18.01 22.70 -2.99
N PRO A 151 16.86 22.38 -2.37
CA PRO A 151 16.03 23.42 -1.74
C PRO A 151 16.75 24.20 -0.64
N ALA A 152 17.56 23.56 0.20
CA ALA A 152 18.32 24.25 1.23
C ALA A 152 19.42 25.15 0.65
N TRP A 153 20.07 24.71 -0.43
CA TRP A 153 21.03 25.54 -1.18
C TRP A 153 20.36 26.79 -1.75
N SER A 154 19.22 26.64 -2.42
CA SER A 154 18.46 27.78 -2.95
C SER A 154 17.92 28.69 -1.85
N ALA A 155 17.42 28.14 -0.75
CA ALA A 155 16.90 28.90 0.39
C ALA A 155 18.01 29.71 1.10
N ALA A 156 19.25 29.22 1.08
CA ALA A 156 20.42 29.94 1.57
C ALA A 156 20.88 31.08 0.64
N GLY A 157 20.21 31.29 -0.50
CA GLY A 157 20.56 32.34 -1.48
C GLY A 157 21.89 32.09 -2.19
N LEU A 158 22.35 30.83 -2.22
CA LEU A 158 23.62 30.46 -2.83
C LEU A 158 23.51 30.39 -4.36
N PRO A 159 24.61 30.58 -5.11
CA PRO A 159 24.58 30.66 -6.56
C PRO A 159 23.99 29.40 -7.23
N THR A 160 23.20 29.60 -8.29
CA THR A 160 22.69 28.52 -9.16
C THR A 160 23.08 28.80 -10.61
N SER A 161 23.21 27.76 -11.43
CA SER A 161 23.53 27.86 -12.86
C SER A 161 22.58 27.01 -13.70
N THR A 162 22.50 27.34 -14.98
CA THR A 162 21.92 26.50 -16.05
C THR A 162 22.97 26.08 -17.07
N ASP A 163 24.22 26.52 -16.90
CA ASP A 163 25.31 26.25 -17.83
C ASP A 163 25.80 24.81 -17.70
N ALA A 164 26.03 24.13 -18.83
CA ALA A 164 26.60 22.80 -18.80
C ALA A 164 28.05 22.85 -18.25
N PRO A 165 28.45 21.92 -17.36
CA PRO A 165 29.80 21.87 -16.82
C PRO A 165 30.79 21.46 -17.91
N THR A 166 32.00 22.00 -17.85
CA THR A 166 33.12 21.49 -18.65
C THR A 166 33.75 20.31 -17.90
N VAL A 167 33.50 19.10 -18.39
CA VAL A 167 34.03 17.86 -17.80
C VAL A 167 35.19 17.34 -18.64
N THR A 168 36.33 17.08 -18.00
CA THR A 168 37.45 16.36 -18.63
C THR A 168 37.46 14.92 -18.11
N PRO A 169 37.14 13.92 -18.93
CA PRO A 169 37.15 12.53 -18.49
C PRO A 169 38.52 12.08 -18.00
N VAL A 170 38.52 11.25 -16.96
CA VAL A 170 39.72 10.66 -16.34
C VAL A 170 39.60 9.15 -16.27
N THR A 171 40.73 8.45 -16.13
CA THR A 171 40.69 7.03 -15.75
C THR A 171 40.51 6.93 -14.24
N TYR A 172 39.32 6.55 -13.79
CA TYR A 172 39.07 6.34 -12.36
C TYR A 172 39.91 5.18 -11.82
N ARG A 173 40.57 5.41 -10.69
CA ARG A 173 41.24 4.37 -9.91
C ARG A 173 40.66 4.37 -8.49
N PRO A 174 40.17 3.25 -7.97
CA PRO A 174 39.62 3.25 -6.61
C PRO A 174 40.74 3.51 -5.59
N ALA A 175 40.46 4.35 -4.58
CA ALA A 175 41.38 4.66 -3.49
C ALA A 175 41.63 3.44 -2.59
N ARG A 176 40.62 2.57 -2.50
CA ARG A 176 40.57 1.42 -1.60
C ARG A 176 40.04 0.20 -2.34
N ALA A 177 40.29 -0.99 -1.79
CA ALA A 177 39.65 -2.20 -2.28
C ALA A 177 38.12 -2.08 -2.13
N ILE A 178 37.37 -2.77 -3.00
CA ILE A 178 35.92 -2.87 -2.89
C ILE A 178 35.58 -3.46 -1.52
N ASP A 179 34.69 -2.79 -0.78
CA ASP A 179 34.24 -3.19 0.55
C ASP A 179 32.73 -3.43 0.55
N GLU A 180 32.36 -4.71 0.43
CA GLU A 180 30.96 -5.14 0.45
C GLU A 180 30.46 -5.50 1.87
N SER A 181 31.19 -5.14 2.94
CA SER A 181 30.79 -5.47 4.32
C SER A 181 29.41 -4.94 4.73
N ARG A 182 28.93 -3.88 4.06
CA ARG A 182 27.60 -3.29 4.26
C ARG A 182 26.61 -3.62 3.15
N LEU A 183 26.88 -4.65 2.35
CA LEU A 183 25.98 -5.19 1.33
C LEU A 183 25.40 -6.51 1.83
N ALA A 184 24.08 -6.57 2.01
CA ALA A 184 23.37 -7.83 2.19
C ALA A 184 22.81 -8.34 0.86
N ARG A 185 22.75 -9.66 0.73
CA ARG A 185 22.19 -10.41 -0.40
C ARG A 185 20.99 -11.22 0.03
N LEU A 186 20.25 -11.75 -0.94
CA LEU A 186 19.04 -12.53 -0.69
C LEU A 186 19.26 -13.68 0.31
N GLU A 187 20.41 -14.35 0.26
CA GLU A 187 20.76 -15.46 1.16
C GLU A 187 20.94 -15.01 2.61
N ASP A 188 21.39 -13.77 2.85
CA ASP A 188 21.55 -13.22 4.20
C ASP A 188 20.20 -13.09 4.90
N LEU A 189 19.13 -12.80 4.15
CA LEU A 189 17.77 -12.66 4.66
C LEU A 189 17.18 -14.00 5.10
N ASP A 190 17.60 -15.11 4.48
CA ASP A 190 17.14 -16.44 4.88
C ASP A 190 17.67 -16.87 6.25
N ARG A 191 18.91 -16.48 6.54
CA ARG A 191 19.50 -16.62 7.87
C ARG A 191 18.83 -15.65 8.83
N ALA A 192 18.78 -14.36 8.48
CA ALA A 192 18.26 -13.30 9.34
C ALA A 192 16.82 -13.60 9.84
N ARG A 193 15.94 -14.11 8.96
CA ARG A 193 14.56 -14.46 9.33
C ARG A 193 14.44 -15.52 10.42
N LYS A 194 15.48 -16.33 10.61
CA LYS A 194 15.50 -17.44 11.58
C LYS A 194 16.21 -17.05 12.88
N ASP A 195 16.86 -15.89 12.91
CA ASP A 195 17.67 -15.43 14.04
C ASP A 195 16.97 -14.25 14.75
N PRO A 196 16.53 -14.42 16.00
CA PRO A 196 15.87 -13.34 16.74
C PRO A 196 16.81 -12.16 17.09
N ASN A 197 18.12 -12.31 16.93
CA ASN A 197 19.10 -11.25 17.16
C ASN A 197 19.40 -10.42 15.92
N VAL A 198 18.82 -10.78 14.76
CA VAL A 198 18.96 -10.02 13.52
C VAL A 198 17.66 -9.28 13.24
N ILE A 199 17.77 -7.97 13.02
CA ILE A 199 16.64 -7.14 12.61
C ILE A 199 16.64 -7.03 11.09
N ILE A 200 15.53 -7.44 10.48
CA ILE A 200 15.24 -7.08 9.10
C ILE A 200 14.42 -5.80 9.16
N LEU A 201 14.95 -4.71 8.63
CA LEU A 201 14.35 -3.37 8.72
C LEU A 201 13.74 -2.95 7.38
N ASP A 202 12.41 -2.88 7.32
CA ASP A 202 11.68 -2.37 6.18
C ASP A 202 11.53 -0.84 6.27
N THR A 203 12.08 -0.14 5.28
CA THR A 203 12.08 1.34 5.25
C THR A 203 11.06 1.93 4.28
N ARG A 204 10.11 1.13 3.79
CA ARG A 204 9.09 1.55 2.81
C ARG A 204 7.97 2.35 3.47
N THR A 205 7.00 2.81 2.69
CA THR A 205 5.83 3.49 3.27
C THR A 205 4.93 2.50 4.03
N PRO A 206 4.07 2.97 4.95
CA PRO A 206 3.08 2.11 5.61
C PRO A 206 2.21 1.33 4.62
N GLU A 207 1.83 1.92 3.49
CA GLU A 207 0.96 1.25 2.50
C GLU A 207 1.67 0.07 1.81
N GLU A 208 2.96 0.19 1.52
CA GLU A 208 3.79 -0.90 1.02
C GLU A 208 3.95 -2.00 2.09
N TRP A 209 4.27 -1.59 3.33
CA TRP A 209 4.43 -2.48 4.48
C TRP A 209 3.18 -3.31 4.77
N TRP A 210 2.03 -2.65 4.91
CA TRP A 210 0.75 -3.31 5.20
C TRP A 210 0.24 -4.17 4.04
N GLY A 211 0.86 -4.09 2.86
CA GLY A 211 0.43 -4.79 1.65
C GLY A 211 -0.82 -4.17 1.00
N ILE A 212 -1.06 -2.87 1.23
CA ILE A 212 -2.17 -2.11 0.64
C ILE A 212 -1.78 -1.69 -0.79
N ALA A 213 -0.54 -1.23 -0.97
CA ALA A 213 0.03 -0.77 -2.23
C ALA A 213 1.05 -1.77 -2.79
N GLN A 214 1.09 -1.88 -4.13
CA GLN A 214 2.19 -2.48 -4.87
C GLN A 214 2.74 -1.40 -5.80
N TYR A 215 4.01 -1.04 -5.63
CA TYR A 215 4.66 -0.13 -6.55
C TYR A 215 5.34 -0.89 -7.69
N ASP A 216 5.55 -0.16 -8.78
CA ASP A 216 6.07 -0.69 -10.04
C ASP A 216 7.39 -1.44 -9.81
N GLY A 217 7.54 -2.58 -10.48
CA GLY A 217 8.68 -3.50 -10.35
C GLY A 217 8.56 -4.54 -9.25
N ALA A 218 7.71 -4.37 -8.23
CA ALA A 218 7.44 -5.45 -7.28
C ALA A 218 6.49 -6.48 -7.89
N PHE A 219 6.65 -7.73 -7.50
CA PHE A 219 5.86 -8.86 -8.01
C PHE A 219 4.76 -9.31 -7.04
N ARG A 220 4.84 -8.91 -5.76
CA ARG A 220 3.88 -9.25 -4.70
C ARG A 220 3.73 -8.07 -3.70
N LYS A 221 2.56 -7.97 -3.04
CA LYS A 221 2.30 -7.04 -1.93
C LYS A 221 2.71 -7.64 -0.59
N GLY A 222 2.99 -6.79 0.40
CA GLY A 222 3.35 -7.20 1.77
C GLY A 222 4.79 -6.87 2.09
N HIS A 223 5.36 -7.56 3.08
CA HIS A 223 6.74 -7.38 3.56
C HIS A 223 7.39 -8.72 3.96
N ILE A 224 8.68 -8.70 4.26
CA ILE A 224 9.46 -9.87 4.67
C ILE A 224 8.98 -10.29 6.07
N PRO A 225 8.49 -11.53 6.28
CA PRO A 225 7.98 -11.92 7.59
C PRO A 225 9.04 -11.78 8.69
N GLY A 226 8.65 -11.18 9.82
CA GLY A 226 9.53 -10.91 10.95
C GLY A 226 10.25 -9.57 10.88
N ALA A 227 10.10 -8.81 9.79
CA ALA A 227 10.68 -7.48 9.69
C ALA A 227 10.08 -6.48 10.70
N ILE A 228 10.85 -5.46 11.04
CA ILE A 228 10.44 -4.25 11.77
C ILE A 228 10.28 -3.12 10.75
N HIS A 229 9.33 -2.23 10.97
CA HIS A 229 9.02 -1.13 10.04
C HIS A 229 9.36 0.22 10.66
N VAL A 230 10.20 1.00 9.97
CA VAL A 230 10.47 2.42 10.25
C VAL A 230 10.57 3.12 8.90
N ASN A 231 9.64 4.00 8.58
CA ASN A 231 9.62 4.63 7.26
C ASN A 231 10.83 5.55 7.09
N PHE A 232 11.54 5.46 5.96
CA PHE A 232 12.73 6.27 5.71
C PHE A 232 12.48 7.78 5.85
N THR A 233 11.25 8.27 5.60
CA THR A 233 10.89 9.69 5.75
C THR A 233 11.02 10.18 7.20
N GLU A 234 10.96 9.27 8.17
CA GLU A 234 11.07 9.60 9.60
C GLU A 234 12.48 10.07 9.98
N ASN A 235 13.49 9.82 9.15
CA ASN A 235 14.83 10.37 9.34
C ASN A 235 14.95 11.88 9.07
N PHE A 236 13.92 12.52 8.51
CA PHE A 236 13.95 13.92 8.10
C PHE A 236 13.06 14.83 8.95
N THR A 237 13.39 16.11 8.91
CA THR A 237 12.58 17.27 9.29
C THR A 237 12.56 18.29 8.14
N ASP A 238 11.85 19.40 8.30
CA ASP A 238 11.83 20.49 7.31
C ASP A 238 13.23 21.07 7.00
N GLY A 239 14.21 20.89 7.90
CA GLY A 239 15.58 21.38 7.78
C GLY A 239 16.63 20.32 7.42
N GLY A 240 16.23 19.17 6.85
CA GLY A 240 17.14 18.09 6.45
C GLY A 240 17.11 16.89 7.41
N ILE A 241 18.22 16.14 7.51
CA ILE A 241 18.27 14.95 8.38
C ILE A 241 18.12 15.36 9.85
N ARG A 242 17.43 14.55 10.67
CA ARG A 242 17.27 14.80 12.12
C ARG A 242 18.60 14.78 12.88
N PRO A 243 18.75 15.56 13.96
CA PRO A 243 19.89 15.44 14.88
C PRO A 243 20.08 14.01 15.40
N ALA A 244 21.31 13.66 15.76
CA ALA A 244 21.66 12.29 16.14
C ALA A 244 20.86 11.79 17.36
N ALA A 245 20.58 12.67 18.33
CA ALA A 245 19.78 12.33 19.51
C ALA A 245 18.34 11.90 19.15
N GLU A 246 17.69 12.62 18.24
CA GLU A 246 16.34 12.28 17.78
C GLU A 246 16.31 10.97 16.98
N LEU A 247 17.32 10.76 16.13
CA LEU A 247 17.46 9.52 15.36
C LEU A 247 17.67 8.31 16.28
N ARG A 248 18.52 8.42 17.31
CA ARG A 248 18.70 7.33 18.30
C ARG A 248 17.37 6.99 18.98
N ALA A 249 16.65 8.00 19.46
CA ALA A 249 15.35 7.80 20.10
C ALA A 249 14.32 7.14 19.17
N LEU A 250 14.29 7.54 17.89
CA LEU A 250 13.43 6.95 16.86
C LEU A 250 13.69 5.44 16.70
N TYR A 251 14.95 5.05 16.51
CA TYR A 251 15.31 3.64 16.27
C TYR A 251 15.19 2.78 17.53
N GLU A 252 15.60 3.31 18.70
CA GLU A 252 15.47 2.60 19.97
C GLU A 252 14.00 2.32 20.33
N ALA A 253 13.08 3.26 20.03
CA ALA A 253 11.65 3.05 20.23
C ALA A 253 11.08 1.91 19.38
N ALA A 254 11.71 1.61 18.23
CA ALA A 254 11.39 0.46 17.38
C ALA A 254 12.17 -0.81 17.76
N GLY A 255 12.97 -0.78 18.85
CA GLY A 255 13.79 -1.90 19.30
C GLY A 255 15.05 -2.15 18.46
N ILE A 256 15.45 -1.16 17.65
CA ILE A 256 16.64 -1.17 16.81
C ILE A 256 17.78 -0.55 17.61
N THR A 257 18.75 -1.38 18.01
CA THR A 257 19.81 -1.04 18.96
C THR A 257 21.18 -1.50 18.43
N PRO A 258 22.30 -0.85 18.83
CA PRO A 258 23.62 -1.08 18.22
C PRO A 258 24.24 -2.45 18.55
N ASP A 259 23.68 -3.19 19.51
CA ASP A 259 24.08 -4.56 19.84
C ASP A 259 23.54 -5.62 18.86
N LYS A 260 22.62 -5.23 17.97
CA LYS A 260 21.99 -6.14 16.99
C LYS A 260 22.60 -6.01 15.61
N GLU A 261 22.50 -7.08 14.83
CA GLU A 261 22.70 -7.01 13.38
C GLU A 261 21.44 -6.46 12.72
N ILE A 262 21.60 -5.52 11.78
CA ILE A 262 20.48 -4.85 11.10
C ILE A 262 20.67 -4.95 9.59
N ILE A 263 19.68 -5.53 8.91
CA ILE A 263 19.62 -5.62 7.45
C ILE A 263 18.46 -4.74 6.97
N ALA A 264 18.78 -3.56 6.45
CA ALA A 264 17.78 -2.62 5.95
C ALA A 264 17.42 -2.91 4.50
N TYR A 265 16.13 -2.82 4.17
CA TYR A 265 15.63 -2.98 2.81
C TYR A 265 14.47 -2.03 2.52
N CYS A 266 14.24 -1.75 1.24
CA CYS A 266 13.10 -0.98 0.79
C CYS A 266 12.43 -1.63 -0.43
N GLN A 267 12.11 -0.86 -1.47
CA GLN A 267 11.65 -1.41 -2.75
C GLN A 267 12.83 -1.94 -3.58
N SER A 268 13.92 -1.17 -3.70
CA SER A 268 15.03 -1.43 -4.64
C SER A 268 16.38 -0.95 -4.10
N GLY A 269 16.62 -1.07 -2.79
CA GLY A 269 17.90 -0.72 -2.17
C GLY A 269 18.22 0.78 -2.02
N VAL A 270 17.35 1.68 -2.50
CA VAL A 270 17.60 3.14 -2.53
C VAL A 270 17.30 3.82 -1.18
N ARG A 271 16.06 3.71 -0.68
CA ARG A 271 15.66 4.30 0.62
C ARG A 271 16.37 3.64 1.80
N SER A 272 16.68 2.35 1.66
CA SER A 272 17.41 1.59 2.66
C SER A 272 18.91 1.93 2.69
N ALA A 273 19.52 2.38 1.59
CA ALA A 273 20.90 2.89 1.61
C ALA A 273 21.04 4.13 2.50
N MET A 274 20.04 5.02 2.47
CA MET A 274 19.97 6.15 3.39
C MET A 274 19.86 5.71 4.84
N THR A 275 18.91 4.82 5.17
CA THR A 275 18.74 4.31 6.54
C THR A 275 19.99 3.58 7.03
N THR A 276 20.66 2.84 6.15
CA THR A 276 21.95 2.18 6.43
C THR A 276 23.03 3.20 6.76
N THR A 277 23.12 4.29 5.99
CA THR A 277 24.09 5.38 6.25
C THR A 277 23.80 6.07 7.58
N VAL A 278 22.53 6.35 7.87
CA VAL A 278 22.10 6.94 9.14
C VAL A 278 22.52 6.06 10.32
N LEU A 279 22.16 4.78 10.30
CA LEU A 279 22.46 3.87 11.41
C LEU A 279 23.97 3.64 11.53
N ALA A 280 24.63 3.28 10.44
CA ALA A 280 26.03 2.84 10.46
C ALA A 280 27.02 3.99 10.67
N ASP A 281 26.88 5.07 9.88
CA ASP A 281 27.87 6.15 9.87
C ASP A 281 27.50 7.26 10.84
N MET A 282 26.24 7.68 10.82
CA MET A 282 25.84 8.85 11.62
C MET A 282 25.63 8.48 13.09
N LEU A 283 25.05 7.31 13.36
CA LEU A 283 24.80 6.84 14.73
C LEU A 283 25.86 5.86 15.26
N GLY A 284 26.72 5.30 14.40
CA GLY A 284 27.80 4.40 14.79
C GLY A 284 27.37 2.96 15.09
N TYR A 285 26.28 2.48 14.49
CA TYR A 285 25.85 1.09 14.65
C TYR A 285 26.81 0.17 13.89
N PRO A 286 27.47 -0.81 14.55
CA PRO A 286 28.59 -1.54 13.95
C PRO A 286 28.17 -2.55 12.88
N ASN A 287 26.97 -3.13 12.99
CA ASN A 287 26.54 -4.26 12.17
C ASN A 287 25.29 -3.90 11.36
N VAL A 288 25.44 -3.03 10.37
CA VAL A 288 24.34 -2.59 9.51
C VAL A 288 24.67 -2.79 8.04
N SER A 289 23.78 -3.44 7.31
CA SER A 289 23.91 -3.69 5.88
C SER A 289 22.65 -3.29 5.12
N ASN A 290 22.84 -2.90 3.85
CA ASN A 290 21.75 -2.61 2.92
C ASN A 290 21.51 -3.83 2.04
N TYR A 291 20.30 -4.37 2.08
CA TYR A 291 19.86 -5.40 1.14
C TYR A 291 19.43 -4.78 -0.19
N ASP A 292 20.32 -4.88 -1.17
CA ASP A 292 20.21 -4.16 -2.43
C ASP A 292 18.96 -4.53 -3.25
N GLY A 293 18.76 -5.83 -3.47
CA GLY A 293 17.62 -6.30 -4.25
C GLY A 293 16.27 -6.06 -3.58
N SER A 294 16.26 -5.92 -2.26
CA SER A 294 15.14 -5.35 -1.52
C SER A 294 13.82 -6.07 -1.82
N TRP A 295 12.68 -5.38 -1.76
CA TRP A 295 11.38 -5.99 -2.01
C TRP A 295 11.19 -6.46 -3.46
N ILE A 296 11.82 -5.82 -4.46
CA ILE A 296 11.71 -6.29 -5.85
C ILE A 296 12.28 -7.70 -5.99
N GLU A 297 13.51 -7.93 -5.55
CA GLU A 297 14.13 -9.26 -5.56
C GLU A 297 13.34 -10.24 -4.68
N TRP A 298 13.01 -9.86 -3.43
CA TRP A 298 12.29 -10.75 -2.52
C TRP A 298 10.92 -11.18 -3.07
N SER A 299 10.19 -10.23 -3.66
CA SER A 299 8.86 -10.49 -4.18
C SER A 299 8.88 -11.27 -5.49
N TYR A 300 9.96 -11.18 -6.28
CA TYR A 300 10.19 -11.94 -7.51
C TYR A 300 10.22 -13.46 -7.24
N HIS A 301 10.93 -13.89 -6.20
CA HIS A 301 11.05 -15.30 -5.81
C HIS A 301 9.75 -15.82 -5.14
N ARG A 302 8.89 -16.48 -5.90
CA ARG A 302 7.54 -16.92 -5.46
C ARG A 302 7.53 -17.88 -4.28
N ASP A 303 8.59 -18.66 -4.10
CA ASP A 303 8.80 -19.61 -3.02
C ASP A 303 9.14 -18.92 -1.68
N ARG A 304 9.57 -17.65 -1.71
CA ARG A 304 9.85 -16.87 -0.50
C ARG A 304 8.57 -16.48 0.22
N PRO A 305 8.52 -16.57 1.56
CA PRO A 305 7.33 -16.22 2.33
C PRO A 305 7.13 -14.70 2.38
N VAL A 306 5.86 -14.29 2.49
CA VAL A 306 5.43 -12.90 2.52
C VAL A 306 4.39 -12.74 3.61
N THR A 307 4.48 -11.65 4.37
CA THR A 307 3.44 -11.26 5.34
C THR A 307 2.66 -10.07 4.81
N ALA A 308 1.32 -10.16 4.90
CA ALA A 308 0.40 -9.07 4.60
C ALA A 308 -0.61 -8.93 5.75
N TYR A 309 -0.34 -8.03 6.69
CA TYR A 309 -1.12 -7.87 7.92
C TYR A 309 -2.49 -7.22 7.72
N PHE A 310 -2.72 -6.54 6.59
CA PHE A 310 -4.00 -5.87 6.31
C PHE A 310 -5.21 -6.82 6.50
N LEU A 311 -5.07 -8.09 6.13
CA LEU A 311 -6.13 -9.09 6.26
C LEU A 311 -6.35 -9.58 7.70
N TYR A 312 -5.30 -9.59 8.52
CA TYR A 312 -5.36 -10.01 9.93
C TYR A 312 -5.94 -8.91 10.84
N ILE A 313 -5.62 -7.64 10.57
CA ILE A 313 -6.16 -6.52 11.35
C ILE A 313 -7.64 -6.32 11.05
N VAL A 314 -8.05 -6.40 9.77
CA VAL A 314 -9.46 -6.31 9.37
C VAL A 314 -10.27 -7.44 9.99
N SER A 315 -9.77 -8.68 9.97
CA SER A 315 -10.47 -9.81 10.61
C SER A 315 -10.49 -9.70 12.13
N GLY A 316 -9.40 -9.27 12.78
CA GLY A 316 -9.33 -9.09 14.23
C GLY A 316 -10.26 -8.00 14.77
N VAL A 317 -10.30 -6.82 14.13
CA VAL A 317 -11.21 -5.73 14.51
C VAL A 317 -12.68 -6.14 14.33
N PHE A 318 -12.97 -6.93 13.28
CA PHE A 318 -14.31 -7.46 13.05
C PHE A 318 -14.73 -8.47 14.14
N ILE A 319 -13.83 -9.38 14.53
CA ILE A 319 -14.07 -10.37 15.59
C ILE A 319 -14.28 -9.69 16.95
N VAL A 320 -13.41 -8.74 17.32
CA VAL A 320 -13.52 -8.02 18.61
C VAL A 320 -14.81 -7.19 18.66
N GLY A 321 -15.19 -6.54 17.55
CA GLY A 321 -16.46 -5.82 17.45
C GLY A 321 -17.68 -6.74 17.67
N ILE A 322 -17.68 -7.94 17.06
CA ILE A 322 -18.74 -8.94 17.26
C ILE A 322 -18.79 -9.42 18.71
N LEU A 323 -17.64 -9.71 19.33
CA LEU A 323 -17.56 -10.19 20.70
C LEU A 323 -18.01 -9.13 21.72
N PHE A 324 -17.63 -7.87 21.53
CA PHE A 324 -18.01 -6.78 22.41
C PHE A 324 -19.53 -6.55 22.39
N ILE A 325 -20.15 -6.63 21.22
CA ILE A 325 -21.59 -6.44 21.07
C ILE A 325 -22.34 -7.68 21.58
N GLY A 326 -21.80 -8.88 21.38
CA GLY A 326 -22.28 -10.10 22.04
C GLY A 326 -22.28 -10.01 23.56
N ALA A 327 -21.25 -9.40 24.17
CA ALA A 327 -21.13 -9.20 25.61
C ALA A 327 -22.15 -8.19 26.16
N ILE A 328 -22.36 -7.07 25.45
CA ILE A 328 -23.43 -6.11 25.77
C ILE A 328 -24.80 -6.80 25.70
N HIS A 329 -25.03 -7.60 24.65
CA HIS A 329 -26.28 -8.32 24.44
C HIS A 329 -26.57 -9.32 25.56
N PHE A 330 -25.57 -10.10 25.99
CA PHE A 330 -25.70 -11.07 27.08
C PHE A 330 -26.08 -10.39 28.41
N LYS A 331 -25.49 -9.23 28.70
CA LYS A 331 -25.79 -8.45 29.91
C LYS A 331 -27.23 -7.91 29.90
N THR A 332 -27.74 -7.52 28.73
CA THR A 332 -29.07 -6.92 28.56
C THR A 332 -30.20 -7.96 28.55
N ILE A 333 -29.98 -9.16 27.99
CA ILE A 333 -30.91 -10.30 28.10
C ILE A 333 -31.19 -10.63 29.56
N LYS A 334 -30.15 -10.59 30.41
CA LYS A 334 -30.26 -10.83 31.86
C LYS A 334 -31.13 -9.78 32.59
N GLN A 335 -31.40 -8.63 31.99
CA GLN A 335 -32.15 -7.51 32.59
C GLN A 335 -33.59 -7.35 32.07
N GLY A 336 -34.09 -8.24 31.20
CA GLY A 336 -35.50 -8.28 30.80
C GLY A 336 -36.02 -7.13 29.93
N LYS A 337 -35.16 -6.23 29.43
CA LYS A 337 -35.53 -5.08 28.57
C LYS A 337 -35.29 -5.40 27.08
N THR A 338 -36.12 -6.26 26.48
CA THR A 338 -35.74 -6.96 25.24
C THR A 338 -36.17 -6.35 23.89
N SER A 339 -37.14 -5.44 23.78
CA SER A 339 -37.67 -5.08 22.43
C SER A 339 -37.17 -3.76 21.81
N ARG A 340 -36.91 -2.71 22.60
CA ARG A 340 -36.56 -1.37 22.07
C ARG A 340 -35.04 -1.13 22.01
N LEU A 341 -34.29 -1.65 22.98
CA LEU A 341 -32.83 -1.55 23.05
C LEU A 341 -32.14 -2.45 22.01
N MET A 342 -32.69 -3.62 21.73
CA MET A 342 -32.17 -4.55 20.71
C MET A 342 -32.10 -3.91 19.30
N LYS A 343 -33.03 -3.01 18.98
CA LYS A 343 -33.03 -2.28 17.70
C LYS A 343 -31.93 -1.22 17.64
N VAL A 344 -31.60 -0.60 18.78
CA VAL A 344 -30.53 0.39 18.88
C VAL A 344 -29.17 -0.29 18.80
N ASP A 345 -28.99 -1.43 19.47
CA ASP A 345 -27.73 -2.19 19.44
C ASP A 345 -27.42 -2.72 18.04
N ILE A 346 -28.42 -3.25 17.32
CA ILE A 346 -28.27 -3.69 15.92
C ILE A 346 -27.94 -2.50 15.01
N LEU A 347 -28.60 -1.36 15.21
CA LEU A 347 -28.33 -0.16 14.42
C LEU A 347 -26.91 0.36 14.67
N LEU A 348 -26.45 0.40 15.93
CA LEU A 348 -25.10 0.80 16.29
C LEU A 348 -24.05 -0.18 15.74
N LEU A 349 -24.32 -1.49 15.76
CA LEU A 349 -23.44 -2.50 15.14
C LEU A 349 -23.33 -2.28 13.62
N VAL A 350 -24.44 -2.00 12.96
CA VAL A 350 -24.45 -1.73 11.51
C VAL A 350 -23.72 -0.43 11.20
N VAL A 351 -23.96 0.65 11.96
CA VAL A 351 -23.26 1.93 11.80
C VAL A 351 -21.76 1.78 12.06
N TYR A 352 -21.37 1.06 13.10
CA TYR A 352 -19.97 0.79 13.42
C TYR A 352 -19.30 -0.04 12.33
N ALA A 353 -19.96 -1.09 11.83
CA ALA A 353 -19.45 -1.89 10.71
C ALA A 353 -19.28 -1.04 9.44
N ILE A 354 -20.24 -0.17 9.10
CA ILE A 354 -20.15 0.78 7.97
C ILE A 354 -19.00 1.76 8.18
N PHE A 355 -18.85 2.30 9.40
CA PHE A 355 -17.75 3.21 9.75
C PHE A 355 -16.39 2.51 9.59
N LEU A 356 -16.22 1.29 10.10
CA LEU A 356 -14.99 0.52 9.91
C LEU A 356 -14.72 0.24 8.43
N MET A 357 -15.75 -0.13 7.67
CA MET A 357 -15.63 -0.35 6.23
C MET A 357 -15.21 0.93 5.48
N TRP A 358 -15.70 2.09 5.91
CA TRP A 358 -15.31 3.37 5.34
C TRP A 358 -13.90 3.79 5.77
N PHE A 359 -13.60 3.72 7.06
CA PHE A 359 -12.33 4.13 7.67
C PHE A 359 -11.14 3.34 7.12
N PHE A 360 -11.29 2.03 6.95
CA PHE A 360 -10.27 1.16 6.34
C PHE A 360 -10.34 1.09 4.81
N ASN A 361 -11.18 1.91 4.19
CA ASN A 361 -11.40 1.93 2.74
C ASN A 361 -11.71 0.53 2.15
N LEU A 362 -12.41 -0.32 2.91
CA LEU A 362 -12.78 -1.68 2.51
C LEU A 362 -13.69 -1.69 1.28
N PHE A 363 -14.45 -0.61 1.06
CA PHE A 363 -15.24 -0.40 -0.16
C PHE A 363 -14.36 -0.45 -1.43
N SER A 364 -13.10 -0.02 -1.35
CA SER A 364 -12.17 -0.09 -2.49
C SER A 364 -11.73 -1.51 -2.84
N LEU A 365 -11.80 -2.48 -1.91
CA LEU A 365 -11.47 -3.88 -2.19
C LEU A 365 -12.54 -4.58 -3.03
N ILE A 366 -13.78 -4.09 -2.95
CA ILE A 366 -14.94 -4.64 -3.67
C ILE A 366 -15.17 -3.84 -4.97
N SER A 367 -14.25 -2.96 -5.35
CA SER A 367 -14.32 -2.25 -6.62
C SER A 367 -14.00 -3.18 -7.78
N MET A 368 -14.53 -2.84 -8.97
CA MET A 368 -14.18 -3.55 -10.20
C MET A 368 -12.66 -3.51 -10.48
N SER A 369 -11.96 -2.46 -10.03
CA SER A 369 -10.51 -2.31 -10.22
C SER A 369 -9.66 -3.25 -9.35
N ARG A 370 -10.24 -3.91 -8.33
CA ARG A 370 -9.53 -4.80 -7.41
C ARG A 370 -10.06 -6.24 -7.41
N ILE A 371 -10.82 -6.64 -8.44
CA ILE A 371 -11.36 -8.00 -8.59
C ILE A 371 -10.27 -9.07 -8.49
N ASN A 372 -9.08 -8.83 -9.08
CA ASN A 372 -7.96 -9.77 -9.01
C ASN A 372 -7.46 -9.98 -7.57
N GLU A 373 -7.47 -8.93 -6.74
CA GLU A 373 -7.06 -9.03 -5.33
C GLU A 373 -8.08 -9.86 -4.52
N LEU A 374 -9.37 -9.64 -4.76
CA LEU A 374 -10.45 -10.38 -4.11
C LEU A 374 -10.47 -11.86 -4.55
N GLN A 375 -10.20 -12.13 -5.83
CA GLN A 375 -10.03 -13.48 -6.37
C GLN A 375 -8.90 -14.23 -5.65
N MET A 376 -7.68 -13.68 -5.68
CA MET A 376 -6.51 -14.29 -5.06
C MET A 376 -6.70 -14.53 -3.55
N TRP A 377 -7.42 -13.62 -2.88
CA TRP A 377 -7.74 -13.77 -1.47
C TRP A 377 -8.63 -14.97 -1.19
N ILE A 378 -9.71 -15.14 -1.96
CA ILE A 378 -10.65 -16.27 -1.81
C ILE A 378 -9.95 -17.59 -2.15
N GLU A 379 -9.14 -17.62 -3.22
CA GLU A 379 -8.34 -18.78 -3.60
C GLU A 379 -7.34 -19.18 -2.51
N GLY A 380 -6.79 -18.21 -1.77
CA GLY A 380 -5.87 -18.43 -0.66
C GLY A 380 -6.43 -19.28 0.48
N PHE A 381 -7.76 -19.42 0.60
CA PHE A 381 -8.40 -20.30 1.59
C PHE A 381 -8.58 -21.75 1.12
N GLY A 382 -8.18 -22.08 -0.12
CA GLY A 382 -8.27 -23.42 -0.68
C GLY A 382 -9.69 -23.99 -0.59
N LEU A 383 -9.86 -25.12 0.10
CA LEU A 383 -11.16 -25.79 0.25
C LEU A 383 -12.21 -24.95 0.99
N LEU A 384 -11.80 -23.97 1.80
CA LEU A 384 -12.74 -23.06 2.49
C LEU A 384 -13.16 -21.87 1.63
N GLY A 385 -12.58 -21.70 0.44
CA GLY A 385 -12.87 -20.58 -0.48
C GLY A 385 -14.37 -20.34 -0.73
N PRO A 386 -15.20 -21.36 -1.04
CA PRO A 386 -16.63 -21.18 -1.24
C PRO A 386 -17.37 -20.63 -0.02
N VAL A 387 -17.01 -21.08 1.19
CA VAL A 387 -17.63 -20.62 2.44
C VAL A 387 -17.27 -19.16 2.68
N VAL A 388 -15.99 -18.83 2.54
CA VAL A 388 -15.49 -17.46 2.68
C VAL A 388 -16.16 -16.52 1.68
N TYR A 389 -16.26 -16.92 0.42
CA TYR A 389 -16.98 -16.17 -0.61
C TYR A 389 -18.45 -15.92 -0.23
N MET A 390 -19.17 -16.96 0.21
CA MET A 390 -20.58 -16.81 0.60
C MET A 390 -20.75 -15.86 1.78
N LEU A 391 -19.87 -15.92 2.78
CA LEU A 391 -19.90 -15.00 3.92
C LEU A 391 -19.67 -13.55 3.50
N LEU A 392 -18.73 -13.31 2.59
CA LEU A 392 -18.50 -11.98 2.03
C LEU A 392 -19.71 -11.47 1.24
N PHE A 393 -20.32 -12.31 0.41
CA PHE A 393 -21.51 -11.92 -0.34
C PHE A 393 -22.70 -11.63 0.58
N ILE A 394 -22.90 -12.45 1.63
CA ILE A 394 -23.91 -12.20 2.65
C ILE A 394 -23.69 -10.83 3.31
N ALA A 395 -22.46 -10.55 3.74
CA ALA A 395 -22.10 -9.26 4.31
C ALA A 395 -22.37 -8.12 3.32
N ALA A 396 -22.02 -8.30 2.04
CA ALA A 396 -22.26 -7.33 1.00
C ALA A 396 -23.75 -6.99 0.83
N CYS A 397 -24.62 -8.00 0.83
CA CYS A 397 -26.07 -7.81 0.77
C CYS A 397 -26.60 -7.02 1.97
N VAL A 398 -26.12 -7.34 3.18
CA VAL A 398 -26.58 -6.71 4.42
C VAL A 398 -26.10 -5.25 4.51
N PHE A 399 -24.86 -4.97 4.10
CA PHE A 399 -24.23 -3.65 4.23
C PHE A 399 -24.31 -2.78 2.97
N PHE A 400 -25.25 -3.07 2.06
CA PHE A 400 -25.52 -2.29 0.85
C PHE A 400 -24.35 -2.21 -0.16
N LEU A 401 -23.41 -3.17 -0.11
CA LEU A 401 -22.30 -3.23 -1.06
C LEU A 401 -22.75 -3.76 -2.43
N PRO A 402 -22.18 -3.27 -3.55
CA PRO A 402 -22.57 -3.73 -4.89
C PRO A 402 -22.38 -5.24 -5.06
N GLY A 403 -23.41 -5.94 -5.56
CA GLY A 403 -23.37 -7.39 -5.78
C GLY A 403 -22.66 -7.82 -7.08
N GLY A 404 -22.51 -6.91 -8.05
CA GLY A 404 -21.91 -7.20 -9.37
C GLY A 404 -20.51 -7.82 -9.30
N PRO A 405 -19.56 -7.24 -8.54
CA PRO A 405 -18.22 -7.80 -8.34
C PRO A 405 -18.23 -9.26 -7.86
N PHE A 406 -19.16 -9.64 -6.98
CA PHE A 406 -19.27 -11.01 -6.47
C PHE A 406 -19.71 -12.03 -7.52
N GLY A 407 -20.54 -11.62 -8.48
CA GLY A 407 -20.90 -12.48 -9.61
C GLY A 407 -19.70 -12.76 -10.51
N ILE A 408 -18.88 -11.73 -10.78
CA ILE A 408 -17.66 -11.85 -11.58
C ILE A 408 -16.66 -12.77 -10.88
N VAL A 409 -16.34 -12.46 -9.61
CA VAL A 409 -15.40 -13.24 -8.81
C VAL A 409 -15.83 -14.71 -8.68
N ALA A 410 -17.13 -14.99 -8.51
CA ALA A 410 -17.62 -16.37 -8.49
C ALA A 410 -17.33 -17.11 -9.81
N GLY A 411 -17.52 -16.44 -10.94
CA GLY A 411 -17.22 -17.02 -12.25
C GLY A 411 -15.74 -17.29 -12.44
N ILE A 412 -14.89 -16.33 -12.06
CA ILE A 412 -13.43 -16.45 -12.19
C ILE A 412 -12.86 -17.54 -11.27
N VAL A 413 -13.20 -17.51 -9.97
CA VAL A 413 -12.61 -18.40 -8.96
C VAL A 413 -13.13 -19.84 -9.07
N PHE A 414 -14.45 -20.00 -9.24
CA PHE A 414 -15.10 -21.31 -9.13
C PHE A 414 -15.59 -21.84 -10.48
N GLY A 415 -15.42 -21.09 -11.56
CA GLY A 415 -15.95 -21.42 -12.88
C GLY A 415 -17.46 -21.19 -13.00
N PRO A 416 -18.03 -21.35 -14.21
CA PRO A 416 -19.42 -21.01 -14.51
C PRO A 416 -20.44 -21.74 -13.62
N ILE A 417 -20.27 -23.06 -13.44
CA ILE A 417 -21.24 -23.92 -12.76
C ILE A 417 -21.16 -23.73 -11.24
N PHE A 418 -20.01 -23.98 -10.62
CA PHE A 418 -19.87 -23.86 -9.17
C PHE A 418 -19.95 -22.41 -8.71
N GLY A 419 -19.46 -21.46 -9.51
CA GLY A 419 -19.65 -20.03 -9.27
C GLY A 419 -21.13 -19.67 -9.15
N THR A 420 -21.99 -20.24 -10.01
CA THR A 420 -23.43 -19.97 -9.98
C THR A 420 -24.05 -20.55 -8.71
N ILE A 421 -23.65 -21.77 -8.33
CA ILE A 421 -24.13 -22.41 -7.11
C ILE A 421 -23.82 -21.53 -5.90
N TRP A 422 -22.55 -21.16 -5.71
CA TRP A 422 -22.13 -20.36 -4.56
C TRP A 422 -22.70 -18.94 -4.56
N ALA A 423 -22.74 -18.29 -5.72
CA ALA A 423 -23.34 -16.96 -5.86
C ALA A 423 -24.85 -16.97 -5.56
N SER A 424 -25.57 -18.01 -6.02
CA SER A 424 -27.01 -18.13 -5.77
C SER A 424 -27.32 -18.36 -4.29
N ILE A 425 -26.52 -19.18 -3.60
CA ILE A 425 -26.68 -19.46 -2.17
C ILE A 425 -26.35 -18.20 -1.37
N GLY A 426 -25.17 -17.60 -1.60
CA GLY A 426 -24.72 -16.41 -0.87
C GLY A 426 -25.68 -15.23 -1.02
N SER A 427 -26.09 -14.92 -2.26
CA SER A 427 -27.04 -13.84 -2.52
C SER A 427 -28.43 -14.08 -1.92
N THR A 428 -28.92 -15.33 -1.93
CA THR A 428 -30.22 -15.69 -1.36
C THR A 428 -30.22 -15.59 0.16
N ILE A 429 -29.17 -16.10 0.83
CA ILE A 429 -29.02 -15.99 2.28
C ILE A 429 -28.85 -14.52 2.68
N GLY A 430 -28.01 -13.76 1.97
CA GLY A 430 -27.80 -12.33 2.20
C GLY A 430 -29.09 -11.52 2.05
N ALA A 431 -29.83 -11.74 0.96
CA ALA A 431 -31.14 -11.11 0.74
C ALA A 431 -32.16 -11.50 1.81
N SER A 432 -32.16 -12.76 2.24
CA SER A 432 -33.03 -13.26 3.31
C SER A 432 -32.73 -12.61 4.65
N LEU A 433 -31.45 -12.43 5.01
CA LEU A 433 -31.05 -11.72 6.22
C LEU A 433 -31.45 -10.25 6.16
N ALA A 434 -31.18 -9.55 5.05
CA ALA A 434 -31.62 -8.18 4.84
C ALA A 434 -33.15 -8.02 4.94
N PHE A 435 -33.92 -8.97 4.39
CA PHE A 435 -35.37 -9.02 4.54
C PHE A 435 -35.81 -9.17 6.00
N LEU A 436 -35.21 -10.10 6.74
CA LEU A 436 -35.55 -10.32 8.16
C LEU A 436 -35.15 -9.12 9.03
N LEU A 437 -34.01 -8.50 8.76
CA LEU A 437 -33.59 -7.25 9.39
C LEU A 437 -34.61 -6.14 9.10
N GLY A 438 -35.01 -5.97 7.84
CA GLY A 438 -36.10 -5.08 7.44
C GLY A 438 -37.37 -5.34 8.26
N ARG A 439 -37.79 -6.61 8.30
CA ARG A 439 -39.01 -7.06 8.96
C ARG A 439 -39.01 -6.86 10.47
N TYR A 440 -37.91 -7.13 11.17
CA TYR A 440 -37.91 -7.10 12.63
C TYR A 440 -37.38 -5.78 13.20
N ALA A 441 -36.43 -5.12 12.55
CA ALA A 441 -35.92 -3.83 13.00
C ALA A 441 -36.96 -2.71 12.78
N PHE A 442 -37.59 -2.67 11.59
CA PHE A 442 -38.37 -1.51 11.16
C PHE A 442 -39.89 -1.71 11.09
N ARG A 443 -40.42 -2.87 11.54
CA ARG A 443 -41.87 -3.18 11.48
C ARG A 443 -42.77 -2.08 12.05
N GLY A 444 -42.49 -1.65 13.27
CA GLY A 444 -43.32 -0.63 13.95
C GLY A 444 -43.23 0.77 13.31
N PHE A 445 -42.16 1.04 12.55
CA PHE A 445 -42.08 2.25 11.73
C PHE A 445 -42.94 2.12 10.47
N ALA A 446 -42.87 0.97 9.78
CA ALA A 446 -43.68 0.69 8.60
C ALA A 446 -45.18 0.64 8.91
N GLU A 447 -45.60 -0.04 9.98
CA GLU A 447 -47.00 -0.11 10.43
C GLU A 447 -47.56 1.29 10.73
N ASN A 448 -46.77 2.16 11.36
CA ASN A 448 -47.13 3.55 11.61
C ASN A 448 -47.25 4.39 10.34
N LEU A 449 -46.37 4.19 9.34
CA LEU A 449 -46.44 4.90 8.06
C LEU A 449 -47.65 4.46 7.22
N VAL A 450 -47.92 3.15 7.17
CA VAL A 450 -49.05 2.57 6.45
C VAL A 450 -50.38 2.99 7.08
N ALA A 451 -50.47 3.01 8.43
CA ALA A 451 -51.65 3.48 9.13
C ALA A 451 -51.98 4.96 8.87
N LYS A 452 -50.95 5.79 8.62
CA LYS A 452 -51.09 7.23 8.36
C LYS A 452 -51.37 7.59 6.90
N ASN A 453 -51.23 6.65 5.96
CA ASN A 453 -51.34 6.95 4.52
C ASN A 453 -52.24 5.94 3.78
N PRO A 454 -53.47 6.32 3.39
CA PRO A 454 -54.40 5.45 2.68
C PRO A 454 -53.88 4.89 1.34
N LYS A 455 -52.98 5.61 0.65
CA LYS A 455 -52.36 5.12 -0.59
C LYS A 455 -51.35 4.00 -0.30
N LEU A 456 -50.56 4.12 0.77
CA LEU A 456 -49.64 3.07 1.19
C LEU A 456 -50.39 1.82 1.68
N LYS A 457 -51.54 1.99 2.34
CA LYS A 457 -52.41 0.87 2.74
C LYS A 457 -52.93 0.08 1.53
N LYS A 458 -53.39 0.76 0.46
CA LYS A 458 -53.78 0.08 -0.79
C LYS A 458 -52.63 -0.69 -1.43
N ILE A 459 -51.41 -0.15 -1.39
CA ILE A 459 -50.21 -0.83 -1.90
C ILE A 459 -49.90 -2.06 -1.04
N ASP A 460 -49.93 -1.94 0.28
CA ASP A 460 -49.66 -3.04 1.22
C ASP A 460 -50.67 -4.19 1.07
N ASP A 461 -51.97 -3.86 0.97
CA ASP A 461 -53.04 -4.84 0.71
C ASP A 461 -52.92 -5.49 -0.70
N GLY A 462 -52.45 -4.73 -1.70
CA GLY A 462 -52.16 -5.24 -3.04
C GLY A 462 -50.96 -6.18 -3.07
N VAL A 463 -49.92 -5.87 -2.31
CA VAL A 463 -48.72 -6.71 -2.13
C VAL A 463 -49.05 -7.98 -1.34
N GLU A 464 -49.98 -7.93 -0.40
CA GLU A 464 -50.46 -9.12 0.31
C GLU A 464 -51.09 -10.14 -0.66
N ARG A 465 -51.92 -9.68 -1.60
CA ARG A 465 -52.62 -10.55 -2.56
C ARG A 465 -51.74 -11.00 -3.73
N ASN A 466 -50.85 -10.13 -4.21
CA ASN A 466 -50.07 -10.34 -5.44
C ASN A 466 -48.55 -10.26 -5.25
N GLY A 467 -48.05 -10.34 -4.03
CA GLY A 467 -46.63 -10.14 -3.71
C GLY A 467 -45.66 -11.06 -4.45
N TRP A 468 -46.11 -12.26 -4.81
CA TRP A 468 -45.33 -13.18 -5.66
C TRP A 468 -45.08 -12.63 -7.08
N ARG A 469 -46.06 -11.93 -7.67
CA ARG A 469 -45.94 -11.30 -9.00
C ARG A 469 -44.99 -10.12 -8.95
N MET A 470 -45.08 -9.33 -7.89
CA MET A 470 -44.17 -8.21 -7.65
C MET A 470 -42.73 -8.73 -7.59
N LEU A 471 -42.44 -9.72 -6.74
CA LEU A 471 -41.10 -10.33 -6.62
C LEU A 471 -40.59 -10.88 -7.94
N MET A 472 -41.42 -11.59 -8.69
CA MET A 472 -41.05 -12.10 -9.99
C MET A 472 -40.61 -10.96 -10.93
N ILE A 473 -41.45 -9.93 -11.10
CA ILE A 473 -41.17 -8.83 -12.03
C ILE A 473 -39.91 -8.07 -11.62
N THR A 474 -39.78 -7.72 -10.34
CA THR A 474 -38.67 -6.88 -9.87
C THR A 474 -37.34 -7.63 -9.76
N ARG A 475 -37.35 -8.96 -9.65
CA ARG A 475 -36.12 -9.77 -9.72
C ARG A 475 -35.64 -10.00 -11.14
N PHE A 476 -36.54 -10.02 -12.13
CA PHE A 476 -36.16 -10.02 -13.55
C PHE A 476 -35.74 -8.64 -14.06
N VAL A 477 -36.51 -7.61 -13.70
CA VAL A 477 -36.29 -6.22 -14.12
C VAL A 477 -36.12 -5.37 -12.86
N PRO A 478 -34.90 -5.28 -12.31
CA PRO A 478 -34.65 -4.54 -11.09
C PRO A 478 -34.79 -3.03 -11.33
N LEU A 479 -35.96 -2.48 -11.01
CA LEU A 479 -36.25 -1.03 -11.09
C LEU A 479 -35.53 -0.21 -10.00
N PHE A 480 -35.08 -0.86 -8.93
CA PHE A 480 -34.40 -0.24 -7.79
C PHE A 480 -33.12 -1.01 -7.43
N PRO A 481 -32.16 -0.41 -6.71
CA PRO A 481 -30.94 -1.11 -6.29
C PRO A 481 -31.24 -2.38 -5.49
N PHE A 482 -30.60 -3.50 -5.87
CA PHE A 482 -30.83 -4.84 -5.31
C PHE A 482 -30.85 -4.87 -3.77
N ASN A 483 -29.87 -4.23 -3.12
CA ASN A 483 -29.75 -4.25 -1.67
C ASN A 483 -30.93 -3.55 -0.97
N VAL A 484 -31.39 -2.42 -1.53
CA VAL A 484 -32.53 -1.66 -1.00
C VAL A 484 -33.80 -2.49 -1.10
N GLN A 485 -34.00 -3.18 -2.23
CA GLN A 485 -35.20 -4.00 -2.43
C GLN A 485 -35.39 -5.02 -1.29
N ASN A 486 -34.32 -5.69 -0.86
CA ASN A 486 -34.38 -6.74 0.16
C ASN A 486 -34.98 -6.23 1.49
N TYR A 487 -34.55 -5.05 1.94
CA TYR A 487 -35.10 -4.40 3.14
C TYR A 487 -36.54 -3.94 2.94
N VAL A 488 -36.85 -3.35 1.78
CA VAL A 488 -38.20 -2.86 1.46
C VAL A 488 -39.21 -4.01 1.48
N TYR A 489 -38.87 -5.18 0.91
CA TYR A 489 -39.76 -6.34 0.98
C TYR A 489 -40.02 -6.82 2.41
N GLY A 490 -39.03 -6.69 3.30
CA GLY A 490 -39.19 -7.00 4.72
C GLY A 490 -40.29 -6.18 5.41
N LEU A 491 -40.54 -4.96 4.92
CA LEU A 491 -41.58 -4.06 5.44
C LEU A 491 -43.00 -4.41 4.93
N THR A 492 -43.11 -5.23 3.88
CA THR A 492 -44.40 -5.64 3.31
C THR A 492 -45.02 -6.82 4.07
N LYS A 493 -46.18 -7.31 3.65
CA LYS A 493 -46.80 -8.54 4.18
C LYS A 493 -46.36 -9.84 3.48
N ILE A 494 -45.38 -9.81 2.57
CA ILE A 494 -44.92 -11.03 1.86
C ILE A 494 -44.39 -12.07 2.87
N PRO A 495 -44.80 -13.35 2.82
CA PRO A 495 -44.25 -14.39 3.69
C PRO A 495 -42.76 -14.62 3.41
N PHE A 496 -41.96 -14.89 4.46
CA PHE A 496 -40.51 -15.10 4.33
C PHE A 496 -40.17 -16.21 3.33
N VAL A 497 -40.86 -17.35 3.42
CA VAL A 497 -40.63 -18.51 2.54
C VAL A 497 -40.91 -18.14 1.08
N THR A 498 -42.01 -17.41 0.82
CA THR A 498 -42.34 -16.89 -0.51
C THR A 498 -41.25 -15.96 -1.03
N PHE A 499 -40.75 -15.05 -0.18
CA PHE A 499 -39.66 -14.15 -0.53
C PHE A 499 -38.37 -14.91 -0.89
N ALA A 500 -37.93 -15.83 -0.04
CA ALA A 500 -36.68 -16.55 -0.21
C ALA A 500 -36.70 -17.44 -1.46
N LEU A 501 -37.75 -18.25 -1.63
CA LEU A 501 -37.86 -19.18 -2.76
C LEU A 501 -38.00 -18.46 -4.10
N LEU A 502 -38.88 -17.45 -4.17
CA LEU A 502 -39.10 -16.73 -5.42
C LEU A 502 -37.92 -15.83 -5.76
N SER A 503 -37.25 -15.24 -4.77
CA SER A 503 -36.01 -14.48 -5.03
C SER A 503 -34.93 -15.42 -5.58
N TRP A 504 -34.68 -16.57 -4.96
CA TRP A 504 -33.69 -17.52 -5.47
C TRP A 504 -34.01 -17.94 -6.91
N LEU A 505 -35.24 -18.37 -7.16
CA LEU A 505 -35.69 -18.83 -8.48
C LEU A 505 -35.53 -17.75 -9.56
N PHE A 506 -35.98 -16.52 -9.30
CA PHE A 506 -36.00 -15.46 -10.29
C PHE A 506 -34.70 -14.66 -10.40
N MET A 507 -33.79 -14.77 -9.42
CA MET A 507 -32.42 -14.22 -9.52
C MET A 507 -31.47 -15.18 -10.22
N LEU A 508 -31.76 -16.48 -10.24
CA LEU A 508 -30.87 -17.50 -10.79
C LEU A 508 -30.45 -17.24 -12.25
N PRO A 509 -31.35 -16.85 -13.18
CA PRO A 509 -30.96 -16.57 -14.57
C PRO A 509 -29.98 -15.41 -14.69
N GLY A 510 -30.23 -14.31 -13.97
CA GLY A 510 -29.33 -13.16 -13.95
C GLY A 510 -27.98 -13.51 -13.33
N THR A 511 -28.00 -14.30 -12.25
CA THR A 511 -26.78 -14.80 -11.59
C THR A 511 -25.96 -15.65 -12.54
N MET A 512 -26.60 -16.62 -13.23
CA MET A 512 -25.97 -17.45 -14.25
C MET A 512 -25.34 -16.61 -15.35
N ALA A 513 -26.06 -15.64 -15.91
CA ALA A 513 -25.55 -14.79 -16.97
C ALA A 513 -24.25 -14.07 -16.56
N TYR A 514 -24.24 -13.41 -15.40
CA TYR A 514 -23.06 -12.71 -14.89
C TYR A 514 -21.88 -13.65 -14.62
N VAL A 515 -22.12 -14.76 -13.93
CA VAL A 515 -21.08 -15.71 -13.53
C VAL A 515 -20.51 -16.43 -14.76
N PHE A 516 -21.35 -16.82 -15.72
CA PHE A 516 -20.91 -17.55 -16.91
C PHE A 516 -20.05 -16.67 -17.82
N ILE A 517 -20.43 -15.40 -18.02
CA ILE A 517 -19.63 -14.45 -18.81
C ILE A 517 -18.23 -14.29 -18.19
N ALA A 518 -18.17 -14.11 -16.86
CA ALA A 518 -16.91 -13.95 -16.16
C ALA A 518 -16.06 -15.23 -16.17
N GLY A 519 -16.67 -16.39 -15.91
CA GLY A 519 -15.97 -17.67 -15.86
C GLY A 519 -15.44 -18.11 -17.22
N ALA A 520 -16.20 -17.88 -18.30
CA ALA A 520 -15.77 -18.22 -19.66
C ALA A 520 -14.60 -17.34 -20.14
N ALA A 521 -14.63 -16.04 -19.79
CA ALA A 521 -13.52 -15.14 -20.05
C ALA A 521 -12.26 -15.56 -19.27
N ALA A 522 -12.40 -15.97 -18.01
CA ALA A 522 -11.28 -16.41 -17.18
C ALA A 522 -10.68 -17.76 -17.60
N SER A 523 -11.50 -18.68 -18.11
CA SER A 523 -11.04 -19.99 -18.56
C SER A 523 -10.37 -19.97 -19.93
N GLY A 524 -10.26 -18.81 -20.59
CA GLY A 524 -9.73 -18.69 -21.95
C GLY A 524 -10.61 -19.41 -22.99
N ALA A 525 -11.92 -19.50 -22.73
CA ALA A 525 -12.84 -20.19 -23.64
C ALA A 525 -12.88 -19.47 -25.00
N ASP A 526 -12.98 -20.24 -26.08
CA ASP A 526 -13.12 -19.67 -27.42
C ASP A 526 -14.44 -18.90 -27.57
N LEU A 527 -14.50 -18.01 -28.56
CA LEU A 527 -15.66 -17.15 -28.80
C LEU A 527 -16.96 -17.96 -29.02
N GLY A 528 -16.86 -19.16 -29.62
CA GLY A 528 -18.01 -20.05 -29.82
C GLY A 528 -18.58 -20.53 -28.49
N THR A 529 -17.73 -20.97 -27.56
CA THR A 529 -18.12 -21.37 -26.21
C THR A 529 -18.77 -20.22 -25.43
N ILE A 530 -18.21 -19.00 -25.51
CA ILE A 530 -18.79 -17.80 -24.91
C ILE A 530 -20.17 -17.50 -25.50
N MET A 531 -20.32 -17.58 -26.83
CA MET A 531 -21.59 -17.35 -27.52
C MET A 531 -22.65 -18.40 -27.20
N ILE A 532 -22.26 -19.67 -26.99
CA ILE A 532 -23.16 -20.73 -26.52
C ILE A 532 -23.69 -20.38 -25.13
N TYR A 533 -22.84 -19.90 -24.23
CA TYR A 533 -23.29 -19.48 -22.89
C TYR A 533 -24.24 -18.27 -22.95
N PHE A 534 -23.98 -17.30 -23.82
CA PHE A 534 -24.93 -16.21 -24.09
C PHE A 534 -26.27 -16.73 -24.61
N ALA A 535 -26.25 -17.68 -25.55
CA ALA A 535 -27.47 -18.27 -26.10
C ALA A 535 -28.27 -19.04 -25.03
N ILE A 536 -27.61 -19.83 -24.18
CA ILE A 536 -28.25 -20.55 -23.07
C ILE A 536 -28.87 -19.53 -22.09
N GLY A 537 -28.12 -18.50 -21.69
CA GLY A 537 -28.62 -17.45 -20.81
C GLY A 537 -29.83 -16.70 -21.39
N ALA A 538 -29.77 -16.35 -22.67
CA ALA A 538 -30.87 -15.69 -23.39
C ALA A 538 -32.10 -16.59 -23.51
N ILE A 539 -31.93 -17.88 -23.83
CA ILE A 539 -33.04 -18.85 -23.92
C ILE A 539 -33.72 -19.02 -22.56
N ILE A 540 -32.95 -19.11 -21.46
CA ILE A 540 -33.51 -19.22 -20.11
C ILE A 540 -34.28 -17.94 -19.76
N LEU A 541 -33.71 -16.76 -20.03
CA LEU A 541 -34.33 -15.48 -19.72
C LEU A 541 -35.62 -15.25 -20.53
N VAL A 542 -35.60 -15.58 -21.83
CA VAL A 542 -36.77 -15.53 -22.71
C VAL A 542 -37.81 -16.56 -22.29
N GLY A 543 -37.43 -17.82 -22.03
CA GLY A 543 -38.33 -18.88 -21.58
C GLY A 543 -39.04 -18.53 -20.28
N LEU A 544 -38.31 -17.97 -19.32
CA LEU A 544 -38.87 -17.52 -18.05
C LEU A 544 -39.77 -16.29 -18.19
N SER A 545 -39.54 -15.42 -19.18
CA SER A 545 -40.43 -14.29 -19.49
C SER A 545 -41.84 -14.74 -19.93
N PHE A 546 -41.98 -15.97 -20.41
CA PHE A 546 -43.28 -16.58 -20.77
C PHE A 546 -43.98 -17.27 -19.60
N LEU A 547 -43.27 -17.55 -18.50
CA LEU A 547 -43.83 -18.17 -17.29
C LEU A 547 -45.06 -17.42 -16.73
N PRO A 548 -45.09 -16.08 -16.67
CA PRO A 548 -46.29 -15.33 -16.24
C PRO A 548 -47.51 -15.60 -17.13
N LYS A 549 -47.33 -15.70 -18.45
CA LYS A 549 -48.41 -15.99 -19.41
C LYS A 549 -48.92 -17.42 -19.27
N LEU A 550 -48.02 -18.38 -19.03
CA LEU A 550 -48.36 -19.79 -18.78
C LEU A 550 -49.10 -19.97 -17.45
N LEU A 551 -48.70 -19.25 -16.39
CA LEU A 551 -49.37 -19.24 -15.10
C LEU A 551 -50.76 -18.58 -15.19
N LYS A 552 -50.92 -17.52 -16.01
CA LYS A 552 -52.22 -16.88 -16.31
C LYS A 552 -53.20 -17.83 -17.01
N LYS A 553 -52.70 -18.78 -17.81
CA LYS A 553 -53.53 -19.74 -18.55
C LYS A 553 -54.07 -20.89 -17.66
N LYS A 554 -53.45 -21.14 -16.50
CA LYS A 554 -53.91 -22.12 -15.49
C LYS A 554 -54.75 -21.52 -14.37
N ALA A 555 -54.58 -20.23 -14.05
CA ALA A 555 -55.41 -19.50 -13.12
C ALA A 555 -56.40 -18.64 -13.91
N GLY A 556 -57.54 -19.20 -14.29
CA GLY A 556 -58.60 -18.47 -14.98
C GLY A 556 -59.18 -17.38 -14.08
N VAL A 557 -58.58 -16.19 -14.06
CA VAL A 557 -59.17 -14.95 -13.54
C VAL A 557 -58.64 -13.78 -14.37
N ALA A 558 -59.55 -13.17 -15.12
CA ALA A 558 -59.39 -11.89 -15.79
C ALA A 558 -59.29 -10.74 -14.78
N ASP A 559 -58.84 -9.59 -15.28
CA ASP A 559 -58.87 -8.25 -14.65
C ASP A 559 -57.92 -7.97 -13.49
N VAL A 560 -56.75 -7.40 -13.82
CA VAL A 560 -56.09 -6.33 -13.05
C VAL A 560 -55.15 -5.56 -14.00
N LEU A 561 -55.71 -4.77 -14.92
CA LEU A 561 -55.03 -3.62 -15.55
C LEU A 561 -56.06 -2.53 -15.90
N ASP A 562 -56.96 -2.26 -14.94
CA ASP A 562 -57.63 -0.97 -14.76
C ASP A 562 -57.29 -0.45 -13.35
#